data_AF-A0A7C5JFR1-F1
#
_entry.id   AF-A0A7C5JFR1-F1
#
_cell.length_a   1.000
_cell.length_b   1.000
_cell.length_c   1.000
_cell.angle_alpha   90.00
_cell.angle_beta   90.00
_cell.angle_gamma   90.00
#
_symmetry.space_group_name_H-M   'P 1'
#
loop_
_entity.id
_entity.type
_entity.pdbx_description
1 polymer ?
#
loop_
_entity_poly.entity_id
_entity_poly.type
_entity_poly.pdbx_seq_one_letter_code
_entity_poly.pdbx_strand_id
1 'polypeptide(L)'
;MVKIKERIICDTNIWYGFASGKLDLADFSSANLICTKVTIDELASSENILDDDKVFLVQRALKMIFSHASDIILESPVHWLIRMGDPNFKIDLSTTKSNLEKLRIFSNLDKTVLGQISRIPELQENIQNYDKPLDPSIDFINSMSPIVNSNIKNTIGKKQHRKKDTSGGIKNLIRMMIGRNIPNAKINWTNYPWKKVVLFVKTWDLFFKEMELSGMKAERNDWYDLFNMVYVNESEKYWTLEKKWNRLIYSDIETKKYQFKMN
;
A
#
# COMPACT_ATOMS: atom_id res chain seq x y z
N MET A 1 -27.21 -19.70 -10.01
CA MET A 1 -26.58 -18.89 -8.94
C MET A 1 -25.36 -18.20 -9.53
N VAL A 2 -25.31 -16.86 -9.51
CA VAL A 2 -24.12 -16.11 -9.94
C VAL A 2 -23.05 -16.29 -8.86
N LYS A 3 -21.93 -16.94 -9.19
CA LYS A 3 -20.81 -17.09 -8.26
C LYS A 3 -20.17 -15.72 -8.08
N ILE A 4 -20.33 -15.14 -6.88
CA ILE A 4 -19.69 -13.86 -6.55
C ILE A 4 -18.17 -14.08 -6.61
N LYS A 5 -17.50 -13.40 -7.53
CA LYS A 5 -16.05 -13.45 -7.66
C LYS A 5 -15.40 -12.80 -6.44
N GLU A 6 -14.36 -13.45 -5.91
CA GLU A 6 -13.59 -12.91 -4.79
C GLU A 6 -12.90 -11.61 -5.21
N ARG A 7 -13.01 -10.56 -4.39
CA ARG A 7 -12.32 -9.29 -4.61
C ARG A 7 -10.93 -9.34 -3.97
N ILE A 8 -9.91 -9.07 -4.77
CA ILE A 8 -8.51 -9.13 -4.37
C ILE A 8 -7.88 -7.77 -4.60
N ILE A 9 -7.46 -7.12 -3.52
CA ILE A 9 -6.64 -5.90 -3.57
C ILE A 9 -5.21 -6.33 -3.93
N CYS A 10 -4.76 -5.90 -5.10
CA CYS A 10 -3.47 -6.26 -5.64
C CYS A 10 -2.40 -5.22 -5.30
N ASP A 11 -1.27 -5.69 -4.82
CA ASP A 11 -0.05 -4.91 -4.64
C ASP A 11 0.63 -4.57 -5.99
N THR A 12 1.52 -3.59 -6.00
CA THR A 12 2.23 -3.12 -7.20
C THR A 12 3.05 -4.25 -7.83
N ASN A 13 3.67 -5.11 -7.01
CA ASN A 13 4.45 -6.25 -7.49
C ASN A 13 3.60 -7.33 -8.22
N ILE A 14 2.28 -7.38 -8.00
CA ILE A 14 1.38 -8.29 -8.72
C ILE A 14 1.25 -7.85 -10.17
N TRP A 15 1.06 -6.55 -10.39
CA TRP A 15 0.95 -5.98 -11.74
C TRP A 15 2.26 -6.11 -12.52
N TYR A 16 3.40 -5.94 -11.85
CA TYR A 16 4.70 -6.29 -12.43
C TYR A 16 4.86 -7.78 -12.71
N GLY A 17 4.31 -8.65 -11.86
CA GLY A 17 4.26 -10.10 -12.06
C GLY A 17 3.54 -10.47 -13.37
N PHE A 18 2.37 -9.90 -13.62
CA PHE A 18 1.65 -10.06 -14.89
C PHE A 18 2.42 -9.47 -16.07
N ALA A 19 2.95 -8.25 -15.94
CA ALA A 19 3.67 -7.57 -17.01
C ALA A 19 4.95 -8.30 -17.47
N SER A 20 5.58 -9.03 -16.53
CA SER A 20 6.79 -9.82 -16.79
C SER A 20 6.51 -11.27 -17.19
N GLY A 21 5.24 -11.71 -17.19
CA GLY A 21 4.85 -13.10 -17.46
C GLY A 21 5.18 -14.07 -16.33
N LYS A 22 5.50 -13.58 -15.12
CA LYS A 22 5.68 -14.41 -13.92
C LYS A 22 4.35 -14.93 -13.36
N LEU A 23 3.27 -14.22 -13.65
CA LEU A 23 1.90 -14.59 -13.30
C LEU A 23 1.08 -14.66 -14.59
N ASP A 24 0.21 -15.66 -14.69
CA ASP A 24 -0.75 -15.78 -15.79
C ASP A 24 -2.13 -15.31 -15.34
N LEU A 25 -2.76 -14.42 -16.10
CA LEU A 25 -4.12 -13.94 -15.82
C LEU A 25 -5.17 -15.05 -15.89
N ALA A 26 -4.93 -16.10 -16.69
CA ALA A 26 -5.86 -17.22 -16.83
C ALA A 26 -6.15 -17.88 -15.47
N ASP A 27 -5.14 -17.95 -14.60
CA ASP A 27 -5.21 -18.51 -13.25
C ASP A 27 -6.14 -17.71 -12.32
N PHE A 28 -6.52 -16.48 -12.70
CA PHE A 28 -7.29 -15.56 -11.87
C PHE A 28 -8.62 -15.13 -12.51
N SER A 29 -9.06 -15.85 -13.55
CA SER A 29 -10.33 -15.56 -14.26
C SER A 29 -11.58 -15.60 -13.36
N SER A 30 -11.50 -16.26 -12.20
CA SER A 30 -12.56 -16.32 -11.18
C SER A 30 -12.50 -15.24 -10.11
N ALA A 31 -11.49 -14.36 -10.14
CA ALA A 31 -11.32 -13.27 -9.18
C ALA A 31 -11.60 -11.90 -9.82
N ASN A 32 -11.89 -10.92 -8.97
CA ASN A 32 -11.93 -9.51 -9.32
C ASN A 32 -10.65 -8.86 -8.78
N LEU A 33 -9.69 -8.63 -9.66
CA LEU A 33 -8.42 -7.98 -9.32
C LEU A 33 -8.63 -6.47 -9.22
N ILE A 34 -8.30 -5.89 -8.07
CA ILE A 34 -8.54 -4.49 -7.75
C ILE A 34 -7.20 -3.77 -7.68
N CYS A 35 -7.07 -2.69 -8.46
CA CYS A 35 -5.95 -1.76 -8.35
C CYS A 35 -6.31 -0.63 -7.39
N THR A 36 -5.32 0.00 -6.79
CA THR A 36 -5.51 1.08 -5.82
C THR A 36 -4.74 2.33 -6.20
N LYS A 37 -5.11 3.46 -5.60
CA LYS A 37 -4.41 4.73 -5.74
C LYS A 37 -2.95 4.61 -5.35
N VAL A 38 -2.64 3.80 -4.34
CA VAL A 38 -1.27 3.54 -3.88
C VAL A 38 -0.46 2.91 -5.00
N THR A 39 -0.97 1.85 -5.61
CA THR A 39 -0.31 1.21 -6.76
C THR A 39 -0.14 2.14 -7.95
N ILE A 40 -1.16 2.96 -8.24
CA ILE A 40 -1.08 3.95 -9.31
C ILE A 40 0.01 4.99 -9.03
N ASP A 41 0.11 5.45 -7.79
CA ASP A 41 1.13 6.42 -7.36
C ASP A 41 2.54 5.81 -7.44
N GLU A 42 2.74 4.60 -6.92
CA GLU A 42 4.03 3.90 -7.00
C GLU A 42 4.47 3.68 -8.45
N LEU A 43 3.55 3.33 -9.36
CA LEU A 43 3.88 3.20 -10.77
C LEU A 43 4.20 4.55 -11.42
N ALA A 44 3.51 5.62 -11.02
CA ALA A 44 3.74 6.96 -11.54
C ALA A 44 5.06 7.58 -11.08
N SER A 45 5.53 7.21 -9.89
CA SER A 45 6.80 7.68 -9.30
C SER A 45 7.93 6.68 -9.39
N SER A 46 7.73 5.54 -10.05
CA SER A 46 8.71 4.47 -10.10
C SER A 46 10.00 4.90 -10.82
N GLU A 47 11.15 4.69 -10.17
CA GLU A 47 12.48 4.91 -10.76
C GLU A 47 12.71 4.10 -12.05
N ASN A 48 11.99 2.98 -12.24
CA ASN A 48 12.03 2.22 -13.49
C ASN A 48 11.60 3.06 -14.72
N ILE A 49 10.91 4.18 -14.55
CA ILE A 49 10.58 5.11 -15.65
C ILE A 49 11.84 5.81 -16.17
N LEU A 50 12.84 6.01 -15.30
CA LEU A 50 14.09 6.70 -15.61
C LEU A 50 15.14 5.76 -16.21
N ASP A 51 14.82 4.48 -16.35
CA ASP A 51 15.69 3.44 -16.89
C ASP A 51 15.14 3.02 -18.26
N ASP A 52 15.94 3.23 -19.31
CA ASP A 52 15.56 2.99 -20.72
C ASP A 52 15.11 1.54 -20.97
N ASP A 53 15.62 0.57 -20.21
CA ASP A 53 15.23 -0.84 -20.35
C ASP A 53 14.00 -1.19 -19.53
N LYS A 54 13.81 -0.53 -18.38
CA LYS A 54 12.73 -0.84 -17.44
C LYS A 54 11.46 0.00 -17.64
N VAL A 55 11.51 1.11 -18.37
CA VAL A 55 10.33 1.95 -18.63
C VAL A 55 9.21 1.14 -19.33
N PHE A 56 9.59 0.20 -20.20
CA PHE A 56 8.67 -0.72 -20.87
C PHE A 56 7.98 -1.69 -19.90
N LEU A 57 8.61 -2.03 -18.79
CA LEU A 57 8.00 -2.85 -17.75
C LEU A 57 6.90 -2.06 -17.03
N VAL A 58 7.14 -0.79 -16.70
CA VAL A 58 6.13 0.12 -16.11
C VAL A 58 4.97 0.30 -17.08
N GLN A 59 5.26 0.57 -18.36
CA GLN A 59 4.23 0.70 -19.39
C GLN A 59 3.35 -0.56 -19.48
N ARG A 60 3.96 -1.76 -19.49
CA ARG A 60 3.21 -3.02 -19.52
C ARG A 60 2.39 -3.23 -18.25
N ALA A 61 2.91 -2.92 -17.07
CA ALA A 61 2.15 -3.02 -15.82
C ALA A 61 0.89 -2.13 -15.85
N LEU A 62 1.01 -0.89 -16.32
CA LEU A 62 -0.13 0.00 -16.52
C LEU A 62 -1.13 -0.54 -17.55
N LYS A 63 -0.66 -1.12 -18.67
CA LYS A 63 -1.55 -1.81 -19.62
C LYS A 63 -2.30 -2.97 -18.98
N MET A 64 -1.65 -3.76 -18.12
CA MET A 64 -2.30 -4.85 -17.40
C MET A 64 -3.40 -4.33 -16.47
N ILE A 65 -3.12 -3.24 -15.73
CA ILE A 65 -4.12 -2.59 -14.87
C ILE A 65 -5.31 -2.12 -15.71
N PHE A 66 -5.10 -1.32 -16.74
CA PHE A 66 -6.20 -0.74 -17.51
C PHE A 66 -7.03 -1.76 -18.30
N SER A 67 -6.45 -2.92 -18.63
CA SER A 67 -7.12 -3.96 -19.41
C SER A 67 -7.79 -5.03 -18.54
N HIS A 68 -7.28 -5.27 -17.34
CA HIS A 68 -7.66 -6.44 -16.54
C HIS A 68 -8.06 -6.15 -15.09
N ALA A 69 -7.75 -4.96 -14.55
CA ALA A 69 -8.31 -4.57 -13.26
C ALA A 69 -9.84 -4.47 -13.39
N SER A 70 -10.55 -5.13 -12.47
CA SER A 70 -12.01 -5.05 -12.40
C SER A 70 -12.47 -3.70 -11.86
N ASP A 71 -11.61 -3.02 -11.10
CA ASP A 71 -11.85 -1.71 -10.50
C ASP A 71 -10.52 -1.03 -10.15
N ILE A 72 -10.51 0.29 -10.05
CA ILE A 72 -9.38 1.10 -9.59
C ILE A 72 -9.87 2.05 -8.50
N ILE A 73 -9.47 1.81 -7.26
CA ILE A 73 -9.80 2.68 -6.13
C ILE A 73 -8.97 3.97 -6.25
N LEU A 74 -9.61 5.11 -6.48
CA LEU A 74 -8.94 6.40 -6.71
C LEU A 74 -8.73 7.24 -5.44
N GLU A 75 -9.41 6.88 -4.36
CA GLU A 75 -9.29 7.58 -3.08
C GLU A 75 -7.91 7.33 -2.48
N SER A 76 -7.34 8.32 -1.78
CA SER A 76 -6.11 8.11 -1.01
C SER A 76 -6.41 7.29 0.26
N PRO A 77 -5.40 6.64 0.87
CA PRO A 77 -5.60 5.84 2.08
C PRO A 77 -6.18 6.67 3.23
N VAL A 78 -5.74 7.94 3.35
CA VAL A 78 -6.25 8.87 4.36
C VAL A 78 -7.72 9.21 4.11
N HIS A 79 -8.10 9.52 2.86
CA HIS A 79 -9.50 9.78 2.53
C HIS A 79 -10.39 8.56 2.75
N TRP A 80 -9.91 7.37 2.41
CA TRP A 80 -10.61 6.11 2.68
C TRP A 80 -10.87 5.91 4.17
N LEU A 81 -9.84 6.11 5.01
CA LEU A 81 -9.98 6.04 6.46
C LEU A 81 -10.98 7.08 6.99
N ILE A 82 -11.01 8.28 6.44
CA ILE A 82 -11.99 9.31 6.82
C ILE A 82 -13.41 8.86 6.45
N ARG A 83 -13.63 8.40 5.21
CA ARG A 83 -14.95 7.92 4.76
C ARG A 83 -15.49 6.75 5.56
N MET A 84 -14.62 5.91 6.11
CA MET A 84 -15.05 4.85 7.02
C MET A 84 -15.66 5.42 8.32
N GLY A 85 -15.12 6.52 8.83
CA GLY A 85 -15.61 7.20 10.03
C GLY A 85 -16.71 8.23 9.79
N ASP A 86 -16.77 8.78 8.57
CA ASP A 86 -17.77 9.73 8.09
C ASP A 86 -18.15 9.40 6.63
N PRO A 87 -19.15 8.53 6.41
CA PRO A 87 -19.55 8.11 5.06
C PRO A 87 -20.01 9.25 4.14
N ASN A 88 -20.36 10.41 4.71
CA ASN A 88 -20.81 11.59 3.97
C ASN A 88 -19.65 12.53 3.59
N PHE A 89 -18.42 12.23 4.02
CA PHE A 89 -17.25 13.01 3.68
C PHE A 89 -17.07 13.04 2.16
N LYS A 90 -17.07 14.25 1.58
CA LYS A 90 -16.90 14.47 0.15
C LYS A 90 -15.43 14.57 -0.19
N ILE A 91 -15.00 13.81 -1.19
CA ILE A 91 -13.64 13.83 -1.70
C ILE A 91 -13.67 14.41 -3.11
N ASP A 92 -12.83 15.41 -3.38
CA ASP A 92 -12.54 15.79 -4.75
C ASP A 92 -11.50 14.84 -5.36
N LEU A 93 -11.89 14.17 -6.43
CA LEU A 93 -11.05 13.22 -7.17
C LEU A 93 -10.58 13.78 -8.51
N SER A 94 -10.83 15.06 -8.80
CA SER A 94 -10.50 15.71 -10.08
C SER A 94 -9.02 15.54 -10.46
N THR A 95 -8.11 15.87 -9.55
CA THR A 95 -6.67 15.71 -9.74
C THR A 95 -6.26 14.25 -9.93
N THR A 96 -6.79 13.33 -9.12
CA THR A 96 -6.49 11.90 -9.26
C THR A 96 -6.94 11.36 -10.61
N LYS A 97 -8.15 11.71 -11.05
CA LYS A 97 -8.68 11.31 -12.35
C LYS A 97 -7.82 11.87 -13.50
N SER A 98 -7.42 13.13 -13.41
CA SER A 98 -6.50 13.75 -14.37
C SER A 98 -5.16 13.01 -14.46
N ASN A 99 -4.58 12.64 -13.31
CA ASN A 99 -3.32 11.88 -13.27
C ASN A 99 -3.49 10.46 -13.83
N LEU A 100 -4.61 9.78 -13.54
CA LEU A 100 -4.90 8.47 -14.10
C LEU A 100 -4.99 8.51 -15.63
N GLU A 101 -5.62 9.54 -16.20
CA GLU A 101 -5.69 9.71 -17.65
C GLU A 101 -4.31 9.97 -18.28
N LYS A 102 -3.43 10.74 -17.62
CA LYS A 102 -2.03 10.88 -18.06
C LYS A 102 -1.31 9.52 -18.08
N LEU A 103 -1.52 8.68 -17.08
CA LEU A 103 -0.94 7.32 -17.06
C LEU A 103 -1.56 6.41 -18.12
N ARG A 104 -2.85 6.59 -18.45
CA ARG A 104 -3.51 5.91 -19.56
C ARG A 104 -2.86 6.29 -20.90
N ILE A 105 -2.58 7.58 -21.11
CA ILE A 105 -1.83 8.06 -22.29
C ILE A 105 -0.44 7.44 -22.30
N PHE A 106 0.32 7.54 -21.20
CA PHE A 106 1.66 6.95 -21.05
C PHE A 106 1.66 5.46 -21.41
N SER A 107 0.66 4.72 -20.92
CA SER A 107 0.54 3.28 -21.19
C SER A 107 0.40 2.98 -22.69
N ASN A 108 -0.05 3.92 -23.52
CA ASN A 108 -0.26 3.74 -24.95
C ASN A 108 0.78 4.45 -25.85
N LEU A 109 1.79 5.10 -25.27
CA LEU A 109 2.85 5.74 -26.06
C LEU A 109 3.63 4.71 -26.90
N ASP A 110 4.07 5.14 -28.07
CA ASP A 110 4.96 4.33 -28.90
C ASP A 110 6.35 4.20 -28.26
N LYS A 111 7.10 3.19 -28.69
CA LYS A 111 8.41 2.88 -28.09
C LYS A 111 9.45 3.97 -28.31
N THR A 112 9.41 4.68 -29.43
CA THR A 112 10.34 5.76 -29.77
C THR A 112 10.13 6.96 -28.85
N VAL A 113 8.87 7.34 -28.60
CA VAL A 113 8.56 8.40 -27.62
C VAL A 113 8.91 7.94 -26.20
N LEU A 114 8.54 6.71 -25.84
CA LEU A 114 8.80 6.18 -24.51
C LEU A 114 10.31 6.14 -24.18
N GLY A 115 11.16 5.78 -25.14
CA GLY A 115 12.61 5.76 -24.99
C GLY A 115 13.27 7.14 -24.85
N GLN A 116 12.48 8.23 -24.87
CA GLN A 116 12.96 9.59 -24.60
C GLN A 116 12.45 10.13 -23.26
N ILE A 117 11.48 9.47 -22.62
CA ILE A 117 10.83 9.97 -21.40
C ILE A 117 11.80 10.06 -20.23
N SER A 118 12.70 9.09 -20.10
CA SER A 118 13.74 9.05 -19.07
C SER A 118 14.64 10.29 -19.07
N ARG A 119 14.71 11.02 -20.19
CA ARG A 119 15.58 12.20 -20.39
C ARG A 119 14.91 13.53 -20.07
N ILE A 120 13.62 13.53 -19.71
CA ILE A 120 12.89 14.74 -19.36
C ILE A 120 13.34 15.19 -17.96
N PRO A 121 14.05 16.32 -17.81
CA PRO A 121 14.66 16.70 -16.53
C PRO A 121 13.62 16.90 -15.41
N GLU A 122 12.49 17.54 -15.73
CA GLU A 122 11.40 17.76 -14.77
C GLU A 122 10.81 16.44 -14.26
N LEU A 123 10.73 15.41 -15.12
CA LEU A 123 10.25 14.09 -14.71
C LEU A 123 11.26 13.39 -13.80
N GLN A 124 12.55 13.46 -14.13
CA GLN A 124 13.62 12.94 -13.28
C GLN A 124 13.59 13.57 -11.88
N GLU A 125 13.50 14.89 -11.82
CA GLU A 125 13.42 15.63 -10.56
C GLU A 125 12.18 15.23 -9.76
N ASN A 126 11.01 15.17 -10.41
CA ASN A 126 9.77 14.79 -9.76
C ASN A 126 9.83 13.36 -9.19
N ILE A 127 10.33 12.39 -9.95
CA ILE A 127 10.48 11.00 -9.49
C ILE A 127 11.45 10.91 -8.31
N GLN A 128 12.63 11.52 -8.44
CA GLN A 128 13.65 11.47 -7.39
C GLN A 128 13.24 12.17 -6.10
N ASN A 129 12.36 13.19 -6.20
CA ASN A 129 11.88 13.96 -5.05
C ASN A 129 10.56 13.43 -4.47
N TYR A 130 9.87 12.51 -5.16
CA TYR A 130 8.52 12.08 -4.79
C TYR A 130 8.43 11.57 -3.35
N ASP A 131 9.36 10.67 -2.98
CA ASP A 131 9.35 10.02 -1.65
C ASP A 131 10.22 10.71 -0.60
N LYS A 132 11.03 11.71 -0.97
CA LYS A 132 11.89 12.41 -0.01
C LYS A 132 11.15 12.96 1.21
N PRO A 133 9.89 13.44 1.11
CA PRO A 133 9.13 13.85 2.28
C PRO A 133 8.91 12.75 3.35
N LEU A 134 9.08 11.48 3.00
CA LEU A 134 8.97 10.35 3.95
C LEU A 134 10.25 10.15 4.78
N ASP A 135 11.40 10.61 4.29
CA ASP A 135 12.72 10.36 4.90
C ASP A 135 12.78 10.76 6.39
N PRO A 136 12.31 11.95 6.82
CA PRO A 136 12.37 12.32 8.23
C PRO A 136 11.58 11.37 9.14
N SER A 137 10.47 10.81 8.65
CA SER A 137 9.66 9.86 9.43
C SER A 137 10.34 8.49 9.51
N ILE A 138 10.95 8.05 8.41
CA ILE A 138 11.71 6.80 8.34
C ILE A 138 12.94 6.87 9.27
N ASP A 139 13.70 7.96 9.19
CA ASP A 139 14.88 8.18 10.03
C ASP A 139 14.51 8.26 11.51
N PHE A 140 13.41 8.95 11.84
CA PHE A 140 12.90 8.98 13.20
C PHE A 140 12.55 7.57 13.71
N ILE A 141 11.80 6.78 12.94
CA ILE A 141 11.42 5.41 13.37
C ILE A 141 12.65 4.52 13.49
N ASN A 142 13.58 4.59 12.53
CA ASN A 142 14.80 3.80 12.54
C ASN A 142 15.76 4.19 13.68
N SER A 143 15.81 5.46 14.09
CA SER A 143 16.59 5.92 15.24
C SER A 143 15.96 5.54 16.59
N MET A 144 14.62 5.46 16.65
CA MET A 144 13.89 5.07 17.86
C MET A 144 13.90 3.56 18.11
N SER A 145 13.87 2.74 17.06
CA SER A 145 13.79 1.27 17.17
C SER A 145 14.87 0.64 18.08
N PRO A 146 16.16 1.01 18.00
CA PRO A 146 17.19 0.51 18.92
C PRO A 146 16.95 0.88 20.39
N ILE A 147 16.46 2.10 20.66
CA ILE A 147 16.14 2.58 22.01
C ILE A 147 15.01 1.74 22.59
N VAL A 148 13.95 1.53 21.80
CA VAL A 148 12.80 0.71 22.19
C VAL A 148 13.22 -0.75 22.42
N ASN A 149 14.07 -1.32 21.56
CA ASN A 149 14.61 -2.67 21.73
C ASN A 149 15.36 -2.84 23.06
N SER A 150 16.19 -1.85 23.42
CA SER A 150 16.93 -1.84 24.69
C SER A 150 15.96 -1.78 25.87
N ASN A 151 14.98 -0.88 25.83
CA ASN A 151 13.96 -0.76 26.86
C ASN A 151 13.14 -2.04 27.03
N ILE A 152 12.75 -2.70 25.94
CA ILE A 152 12.03 -3.98 25.99
C ILE A 152 12.88 -5.05 26.67
N LYS A 153 14.17 -5.16 26.32
CA LYS A 153 15.09 -6.14 26.94
C LYS A 153 15.20 -5.93 28.45
N ASN A 154 15.24 -4.68 28.90
CA ASN A 154 15.46 -4.32 30.30
C ASN A 154 14.19 -4.30 31.15
N THR A 155 13.00 -4.41 30.55
CA THR A 155 11.72 -4.30 31.27
C THR A 155 10.90 -5.59 31.21
N ILE A 156 10.18 -5.82 30.11
CA ILE A 156 9.21 -6.91 29.96
C ILE A 156 9.79 -8.14 29.23
N GLY A 157 10.92 -7.97 28.54
CA GLY A 157 11.54 -8.99 27.72
C GLY A 157 10.84 -9.23 26.38
N LYS A 158 11.62 -9.68 25.38
CA LYS A 158 11.16 -9.88 23.99
C LYS A 158 9.95 -10.81 23.85
N LYS A 159 9.91 -11.89 24.66
CA LYS A 159 8.84 -12.90 24.59
C LYS A 159 7.49 -12.35 25.03
N GLN A 160 7.46 -11.50 26.07
CA GLN A 160 6.23 -10.88 26.52
C GLN A 160 5.80 -9.76 25.57
N HIS A 161 6.75 -8.93 25.10
CA HIS A 161 6.47 -7.87 24.13
C HIS A 161 5.79 -8.39 22.87
N ARG A 162 6.27 -9.50 22.31
CA ARG A 162 5.69 -10.13 21.10
C ARG A 162 4.20 -10.48 21.26
N LYS A 163 3.75 -10.78 22.49
CA LYS A 163 2.36 -11.18 22.79
C LYS A 163 1.43 -10.01 23.11
N LYS A 164 1.98 -8.82 23.41
CA LYS A 164 1.20 -7.66 23.82
C LYS A 164 0.43 -7.12 22.62
N ASP A 165 -0.87 -6.88 22.72
CA ASP A 165 -1.59 -6.11 21.70
C ASP A 165 -1.25 -4.62 21.86
N THR A 166 -0.61 -4.04 20.85
CA THR A 166 -0.25 -2.60 20.80
C THR A 166 -1.01 -1.85 19.71
N SER A 167 -2.03 -2.48 19.11
CA SER A 167 -2.85 -1.89 18.04
C SER A 167 -3.56 -0.60 18.47
N GLY A 168 -3.78 -0.39 19.78
CA GLY A 168 -4.27 0.88 20.31
C GLY A 168 -3.34 2.06 19.99
N GLY A 169 -2.02 1.84 20.01
CA GLY A 169 -1.02 2.82 19.59
C GLY A 169 -1.15 3.15 18.10
N ILE A 170 -1.28 2.13 17.25
CA ILE A 170 -1.49 2.30 15.80
C ILE A 170 -2.78 3.08 15.51
N LYS A 171 -3.88 2.77 16.21
CA LYS A 171 -5.14 3.54 16.10
C LYS A 171 -4.95 5.01 16.47
N ASN A 172 -4.15 5.31 17.50
CA ASN A 172 -3.83 6.68 17.87
C ASN A 172 -2.94 7.39 16.83
N LEU A 173 -1.97 6.69 16.23
CA LEU A 173 -1.18 7.23 15.12
C LEU A 173 -2.06 7.58 13.92
N ILE A 174 -3.01 6.71 13.57
CA ILE A 174 -3.99 6.97 12.50
C ILE A 174 -4.82 8.22 12.81
N ARG A 175 -5.30 8.38 14.04
CA ARG A 175 -6.02 9.59 14.48
C ARG A 175 -5.20 10.85 14.30
N MET A 176 -3.93 10.82 14.74
CA MET A 176 -3.02 11.95 14.59
C MET A 176 -2.72 12.28 13.13
N MET A 177 -2.48 11.27 12.30
CA MET A 177 -2.26 11.41 10.87
C MET A 177 -3.45 12.09 10.19
N ILE A 178 -4.67 11.63 10.46
CA ILE A 178 -5.88 12.22 9.89
C ILE A 178 -6.08 13.65 10.40
N GLY A 179 -5.92 13.90 11.70
CA GLY A 179 -6.06 15.25 12.28
C GLY A 179 -5.06 16.26 11.72
N ARG A 180 -3.86 15.82 11.32
CA ARG A 180 -2.87 16.69 10.66
C ARG A 180 -3.21 17.00 9.21
N ASN A 181 -3.73 16.01 8.47
CA ASN A 181 -4.03 16.16 7.04
C ASN A 181 -5.37 16.88 6.80
N ILE A 182 -6.38 16.60 7.63
CA ILE A 182 -7.72 17.19 7.51
C ILE A 182 -8.22 17.58 8.92
N PRO A 183 -7.75 18.73 9.46
CA PRO A 183 -8.06 19.16 10.82
C PRO A 183 -9.54 19.29 11.14
N ASN A 184 -10.38 19.50 10.11
CA ASN A 184 -11.82 19.68 10.25
C ASN A 184 -12.63 18.39 10.07
N ALA A 185 -11.98 17.22 9.93
CA ALA A 185 -12.68 15.94 9.80
C ALA A 185 -13.42 15.59 11.10
N LYS A 186 -14.76 15.50 11.03
CA LYS A 186 -15.63 15.22 12.18
C LYS A 186 -15.82 13.71 12.39
N ILE A 187 -14.73 13.01 12.69
CA ILE A 187 -14.78 11.55 12.90
C ILE A 187 -15.17 11.22 14.34
N ASN A 188 -16.21 10.40 14.51
CA ASN A 188 -16.51 9.79 15.79
C ASN A 188 -15.60 8.59 16.04
N TRP A 189 -14.49 8.84 16.72
CA TRP A 189 -13.47 7.81 17.02
C TRP A 189 -13.92 6.72 17.99
N THR A 190 -14.99 6.97 18.77
CA THR A 190 -15.60 5.98 19.66
C THR A 190 -16.34 4.91 18.86
N ASN A 191 -17.04 5.34 17.80
CA ASN A 191 -17.83 4.46 16.93
C ASN A 191 -17.15 4.13 15.60
N TYR A 192 -15.87 4.46 15.46
CA TYR A 192 -15.12 4.22 14.22
C TYR A 192 -15.08 2.72 13.90
N PRO A 193 -15.33 2.30 12.65
CA PRO A 193 -15.48 0.90 12.29
C PRO A 193 -14.12 0.19 12.12
N TRP A 194 -13.33 0.09 13.20
CA TRP A 194 -11.99 -0.52 13.19
C TRP A 194 -11.96 -1.93 12.61
N LYS A 195 -13.06 -2.66 12.69
CA LYS A 195 -13.21 -4.01 12.11
C LYS A 195 -13.02 -4.05 10.58
N LYS A 196 -13.26 -2.92 9.89
CA LYS A 196 -13.08 -2.80 8.43
C LYS A 196 -11.62 -2.62 8.00
N VAL A 197 -10.72 -2.30 8.91
CA VAL A 197 -9.30 -2.01 8.63
C VAL A 197 -8.37 -2.88 9.48
N VAL A 198 -8.84 -4.09 9.84
CA VAL A 198 -8.10 -5.02 10.72
C VAL A 198 -6.76 -5.40 10.09
N LEU A 199 -6.73 -5.70 8.78
CA LEU A 199 -5.49 -6.08 8.11
C LEU A 199 -4.43 -4.98 8.26
N PHE A 200 -4.79 -3.74 7.94
CA PHE A 200 -3.90 -2.60 8.06
C PHE A 200 -3.40 -2.38 9.48
N VAL A 201 -4.31 -2.26 10.45
CA VAL A 201 -3.96 -1.91 11.83
C VAL A 201 -3.09 -3.00 12.48
N LYS A 202 -3.44 -4.27 12.29
CA LYS A 202 -2.69 -5.39 12.90
C LYS A 202 -1.37 -5.64 12.18
N THR A 203 -1.32 -5.52 10.85
CA THR A 203 -0.05 -5.70 10.12
C THR A 203 0.95 -4.59 10.45
N TRP A 204 0.48 -3.34 10.59
CA TRP A 204 1.33 -2.24 11.05
C TRP A 204 1.85 -2.51 12.47
N ASP A 205 0.99 -2.94 13.39
CA ASP A 205 1.39 -3.31 14.76
C ASP A 205 2.47 -4.41 14.77
N LEU A 206 2.29 -5.45 13.96
CA LEU A 206 3.25 -6.55 13.83
C LEU A 206 4.56 -6.11 13.19
N PHE A 207 4.51 -5.23 12.18
CA PHE A 207 5.69 -4.67 11.54
C PHE A 207 6.54 -3.88 12.54
N PHE A 208 5.93 -2.98 13.30
CA PHE A 208 6.63 -2.22 14.33
C PHE A 208 7.23 -3.12 15.41
N LYS A 209 6.51 -4.14 15.89
CA LYS A 209 7.08 -5.13 16.82
C LYS A 209 8.28 -5.85 16.23
N GLU A 210 8.23 -6.22 14.95
CA GLU A 210 9.34 -6.92 14.33
C GLU A 210 10.58 -6.01 14.25
N MET A 211 10.41 -4.73 13.90
CA MET A 211 11.49 -3.73 13.96
C MET A 211 12.08 -3.63 15.37
N GLU A 212 11.21 -3.43 16.37
CA GLU A 212 11.57 -3.28 17.78
C GLU A 212 12.25 -4.53 18.36
N LEU A 213 12.12 -5.71 17.75
CA LEU A 213 12.65 -6.98 18.27
C LEU A 213 13.86 -7.53 17.49
N SER A 214 13.95 -7.27 16.19
CA SER A 214 14.90 -7.91 15.28
C SER A 214 15.99 -6.99 14.73
N GLY A 215 15.84 -5.66 14.84
CA GLY A 215 16.76 -4.71 14.21
C GLY A 215 16.47 -4.46 12.72
N MET A 216 15.35 -5.00 12.21
CA MET A 216 14.78 -4.61 10.92
C MET A 216 14.59 -3.08 10.88
N LYS A 217 14.92 -2.49 9.74
CA LYS A 217 14.73 -1.07 9.46
C LYS A 217 13.52 -0.89 8.56
N ALA A 218 12.84 0.24 8.72
CA ALA A 218 11.85 0.70 7.78
C ALA A 218 12.54 1.29 6.55
N GLU A 219 11.93 1.04 5.40
CA GLU A 219 12.27 1.56 4.08
C GLU A 219 11.09 2.37 3.55
N ARG A 220 11.30 3.16 2.49
CA ARG A 220 10.23 3.98 1.89
C ARG A 220 9.05 3.14 1.43
N ASN A 221 9.35 2.02 0.75
CA ASN A 221 8.34 1.13 0.19
C ASN A 221 7.42 0.53 1.26
N ASP A 222 7.90 0.37 2.50
CA ASP A 222 7.10 -0.21 3.57
C ASP A 222 5.81 0.57 3.83
N TRP A 223 5.84 1.88 3.64
CA TRP A 223 4.67 2.73 3.80
C TRP A 223 3.63 2.46 2.73
N TYR A 224 4.05 2.36 1.47
CA TYR A 224 3.14 2.06 0.36
C TYR A 224 2.48 0.71 0.57
N ASP A 225 3.26 -0.33 0.89
CA ASP A 225 2.74 -1.66 1.15
C ASP A 225 1.72 -1.67 2.30
N LEU A 226 2.05 -1.01 3.42
CA LEU A 226 1.13 -0.89 4.56
C LEU A 226 -0.14 -0.12 4.18
N PHE A 227 -0.01 1.04 3.53
CA PHE A 227 -1.16 1.87 3.17
C PHE A 227 -2.03 1.21 2.10
N ASN A 228 -1.51 0.32 1.28
CA ASN A 228 -2.31 -0.46 0.34
C ASN A 228 -3.27 -1.43 1.06
N MET A 229 -2.88 -1.93 2.24
CA MET A 229 -3.72 -2.81 3.06
C MET A 229 -4.95 -2.11 3.67
N VAL A 230 -5.00 -0.77 3.67
CA VAL A 230 -6.15 0.03 4.16
C VAL A 230 -7.43 -0.31 3.40
N TYR A 231 -7.30 -0.65 2.11
CA TYR A 231 -8.43 -0.90 1.23
C TYR A 231 -9.08 -2.28 1.43
N VAL A 232 -8.47 -3.16 2.23
CA VAL A 232 -8.93 -4.55 2.39
C VAL A 232 -9.98 -4.65 3.48
N ASN A 233 -11.23 -4.86 3.09
CA ASN A 233 -12.34 -5.10 4.03
C ASN A 233 -12.46 -6.58 4.46
N GLU A 234 -13.39 -6.85 5.38
CA GLU A 234 -13.64 -8.18 5.98
C GLU A 234 -13.84 -9.33 4.97
N SER A 235 -14.37 -9.04 3.78
CA SER A 235 -14.68 -10.02 2.73
C SER A 235 -13.67 -10.06 1.59
N GLU A 236 -12.61 -9.25 1.65
CA GLU A 236 -11.66 -9.07 0.57
C GLU A 236 -10.33 -9.74 0.91
N LYS A 237 -9.52 -9.99 -0.11
CA LYS A 237 -8.16 -10.51 0.06
C LYS A 237 -7.12 -9.47 -0.35
N TYR A 238 -5.93 -9.60 0.23
CA TYR A 238 -4.73 -8.88 -0.14
C TYR A 238 -3.75 -9.81 -0.83
N TRP A 239 -3.19 -9.38 -1.96
CA TRP A 239 -2.22 -10.17 -2.70
C TRP A 239 -0.94 -9.39 -2.95
N THR A 240 0.17 -9.97 -2.49
CA THR A 240 1.53 -9.45 -2.67
C THR A 240 2.51 -10.62 -2.85
N LEU A 241 3.58 -10.42 -3.63
CA LEU A 241 4.69 -11.37 -3.74
C LEU A 241 5.76 -11.16 -2.65
N GLU A 242 5.63 -10.13 -1.81
CA GLU A 242 6.62 -9.82 -0.79
C GLU A 242 6.61 -10.83 0.36
N LYS A 243 7.76 -11.49 0.59
CA LYS A 243 7.90 -12.48 1.67
C LYS A 243 7.67 -11.86 3.06
N LYS A 244 8.11 -10.61 3.25
CA LYS A 244 8.00 -9.85 4.50
C LYS A 244 6.53 -9.71 4.92
N TRP A 245 5.71 -9.13 4.05
CA TRP A 245 4.28 -8.91 4.31
C TRP A 245 3.50 -10.22 4.41
N ASN A 246 3.76 -11.17 3.51
CA ASN A 246 3.15 -12.49 3.57
C ASN A 246 3.42 -13.19 4.91
N ARG A 247 4.64 -13.09 5.46
CA ARG A 247 5.00 -13.64 6.77
C ARG A 247 4.25 -12.94 7.90
N LEU A 248 4.21 -11.61 7.91
CA LEU A 248 3.55 -10.83 8.96
C LEU A 248 2.05 -11.11 8.98
N ILE A 249 1.38 -11.02 7.83
CA ILE A 249 -0.06 -11.28 7.68
C ILE A 249 -0.40 -12.71 8.11
N TYR A 250 0.41 -13.70 7.76
CA TYR A 250 0.15 -15.10 8.12
C TYR A 250 0.38 -15.39 9.62
N SER A 251 1.23 -14.60 10.29
CA SER A 251 1.63 -14.85 11.68
C SER A 251 0.54 -14.57 12.72
N ASP A 252 -0.50 -13.84 12.36
CA ASP A 252 -1.61 -13.47 13.25
C ASP A 252 -2.94 -14.06 12.78
N ILE A 253 -3.73 -14.55 13.75
CA ILE A 253 -4.97 -15.28 13.51
C ILE A 253 -6.06 -14.39 12.89
N GLU A 254 -6.07 -13.09 13.21
CA GLU A 254 -7.03 -12.13 12.72
C GLU A 254 -6.68 -11.69 11.29
N THR A 255 -5.39 -11.64 10.95
CA THR A 255 -4.93 -11.16 9.63
C THR A 255 -4.79 -12.26 8.59
N LYS A 256 -4.44 -13.50 8.96
CA LYS A 256 -4.13 -14.57 8.00
C LYS A 256 -5.26 -14.84 6.99
N LYS A 257 -6.51 -14.60 7.40
CA LYS A 257 -7.70 -14.79 6.55
C LYS A 257 -7.76 -13.81 5.38
N TYR A 258 -7.06 -12.69 5.43
CA TYR A 258 -7.02 -11.71 4.34
C TYR A 258 -5.96 -12.04 3.30
N GLN A 259 -5.00 -12.92 3.60
CA GLN A 259 -3.98 -13.28 2.62
C GLN A 259 -4.62 -14.05 1.46
N PHE A 260 -4.39 -13.58 0.23
CA PHE A 260 -4.60 -14.38 -0.96
C PHE A 260 -3.42 -15.33 -1.15
N LYS A 261 -3.71 -16.60 -1.41
CA LYS A 261 -2.70 -17.61 -1.75
C LYS A 261 -3.06 -18.21 -3.09
N MET A 262 -2.07 -18.32 -3.98
CA MET A 262 -2.19 -19.16 -5.15
C MET A 262 -2.31 -20.61 -4.69
N ASN A 263 -3.27 -21.34 -5.24
CA ASN A 263 -3.40 -22.78 -5.05
C ASN A 263 -2.38 -23.52 -5.91
#